data_AF-A0A1M6UPA8-F1
#
_entry.id   AF-A0A1M6UPA8-F1
#
_cell.length_a   1.000
_cell.length_b   1.000
_cell.length_c   1.000
_cell.angle_alpha   90.00
_cell.angle_beta   90.00
_cell.angle_gamma   90.00
#
_symmetry.space_group_name_H-M   'P 1'
#
loop_
_entity.id
_entity.type
_entity.pdbx_description
1 polymer ?
#
loop_
_entity_poly.entity_id
_entity_poly.type
_entity_poly.pdbx_seq_one_letter_code
_entity_poly.pdbx_strand_id
1 'polypeptide(L)'
;MSGLTLLDVIMTIFQSVILVVVIVRTVQLMKSGKNEFLPFFFLLAMVSFLLSNLYWIAYDVLKPDTRMPIASNEIGECAMILLLSAGLESLLKDKKRILGEIVFAFLFIGANIALWIAWSGEWLQDILFGIPYIYFLWILIRGIRSREVLARKELLLAAVMSISVLILQIPLLCEKGFLYEFVNVVCFVVMFTLMVWLGVKSFRCKDFFVTSTFFLWTELAMFLSPVPYYNLAFGVNIIVLPIMFTSMKRELVDDLC
;
A
#
# COMPACT_ATOMS: atom_id res chain seq x y z
N MET A 1 -15.14 -17.73 -5.93
CA MET A 1 -15.34 -17.82 -7.39
C MET A 1 -14.78 -16.54 -8.00
N SER A 2 -13.52 -16.55 -8.42
CA SER A 2 -12.86 -15.39 -9.03
C SER A 2 -13.12 -15.41 -10.53
N GLY A 3 -14.32 -14.97 -10.92
CA GLY A 3 -14.54 -14.51 -12.28
C GLY A 3 -13.85 -13.17 -12.40
N LEU A 4 -12.57 -13.20 -12.76
CA LEU A 4 -11.78 -12.03 -13.08
C LEU A 4 -12.57 -11.17 -14.05
N THR A 5 -12.98 -9.98 -13.63
CA THR A 5 -13.79 -9.15 -14.50
C THR A 5 -12.88 -8.61 -15.61
N LEU A 6 -13.43 -8.43 -16.82
CA LEU A 6 -12.69 -7.81 -17.92
C LEU A 6 -12.03 -6.48 -17.48
N LEU A 7 -12.70 -5.76 -16.57
CA LEU A 7 -12.20 -4.52 -15.99
C LEU A 7 -10.91 -4.74 -15.20
N ASP A 8 -10.85 -5.75 -14.34
CA ASP A 8 -9.66 -6.06 -13.53
C ASP A 8 -8.45 -6.33 -14.43
N VAL A 9 -8.63 -7.13 -15.50
CA VAL A 9 -7.56 -7.39 -16.49
C VAL A 9 -7.08 -6.10 -17.16
N ILE A 10 -8.01 -5.25 -17.59
CA ILE A 10 -7.68 -3.95 -18.21
C ILE A 10 -6.90 -3.07 -17.23
N MET A 11 -7.31 -3.04 -15.96
CA MET A 11 -6.65 -2.25 -14.92
C MET A 11 -5.25 -2.78 -14.61
N THR A 12 -5.06 -4.10 -14.51
CA THR A 12 -3.73 -4.70 -14.30
C THR A 12 -2.80 -4.44 -15.49
N ILE A 13 -3.30 -4.51 -16.73
CA ILE A 13 -2.53 -4.13 -17.93
C ILE A 13 -2.13 -2.65 -17.84
N PHE A 14 -3.08 -1.77 -17.51
CA PHE A 14 -2.81 -0.34 -17.41
C PHE A 14 -1.78 -0.03 -16.31
N GLN A 15 -1.91 -0.65 -15.13
CA GLN A 15 -0.93 -0.55 -14.06
C GLN A 15 0.45 -1.04 -14.50
N SER A 16 0.52 -2.16 -15.23
CA SER A 16 1.77 -2.71 -15.76
C SER A 16 2.47 -1.73 -16.70
N VAL A 17 1.71 -1.05 -17.57
CA VAL A 17 2.25 0.00 -18.45
C VAL A 17 2.79 1.17 -17.63
N ILE A 18 2.05 1.64 -16.61
CA ILE A 18 2.51 2.71 -15.73
C ILE A 18 3.78 2.31 -14.97
N LEU A 19 3.86 1.08 -14.45
CA LEU A 19 5.05 0.54 -13.80
C LEU A 19 6.26 0.53 -14.74
N VAL A 20 6.11 0.08 -15.99
CA VAL A 20 7.18 0.12 -17.00
C VAL A 20 7.67 1.56 -17.22
N VAL A 21 6.75 2.53 -17.35
CA VAL A 21 7.12 3.94 -17.49
C VAL A 21 7.89 4.43 -16.26
N VAL A 22 7.41 4.14 -15.04
CA VAL A 22 8.10 4.51 -13.80
C VAL A 22 9.48 3.88 -13.71
N ILE A 23 9.63 2.59 -14.02
CA ILE A 23 10.92 1.87 -14.03
C ILE A 23 11.91 2.54 -14.99
N VAL A 24 11.50 2.78 -16.24
CA VAL A 24 12.37 3.41 -17.25
C VAL A 24 12.81 4.80 -16.79
N ARG A 25 11.90 5.59 -16.21
CA ARG A 25 12.20 6.92 -15.69
C ARG A 25 13.13 6.88 -14.47
N THR A 26 13.00 5.91 -13.58
CA THR A 26 13.90 5.71 -12.45
C THR A 26 15.31 5.33 -12.93
N VAL A 27 15.44 4.44 -13.91
CA VAL A 27 16.74 4.11 -14.52
C VAL A 27 17.40 5.33 -15.16
N GLN A 28 16.62 6.17 -15.85
CA GLN A 28 17.13 7.43 -16.41
C GLN A 28 17.63 8.38 -15.31
N LEU A 29 16.90 8.46 -14.19
CA LEU A 29 17.27 9.30 -13.05
C LEU A 29 18.59 8.83 -12.41
N MET A 30 18.75 7.52 -12.23
CA MET A 30 19.98 6.94 -11.67
C MET A 30 21.22 7.26 -12.49
N LYS A 31 21.12 7.25 -13.83
CA LYS A 31 22.25 7.61 -14.71
C LYS A 31 22.74 9.06 -14.54
N SER A 32 21.93 9.92 -13.93
CA SER A 32 22.21 11.36 -13.81
C SER A 32 22.61 11.81 -12.39
N GLY A 33 22.46 10.96 -11.38
CA GLY A 33 22.57 11.34 -9.96
C GLY A 33 23.79 10.76 -9.24
N LYS A 34 24.12 11.34 -8.07
CA LYS A 34 25.20 10.86 -7.17
C LYS A 34 24.71 9.98 -6.01
N ASN A 35 23.42 10.03 -5.66
CA ASN A 35 22.81 9.23 -4.59
C ASN A 35 21.95 8.12 -5.20
N GLU A 36 22.54 6.94 -5.39
CA GLU A 36 21.90 5.84 -6.13
C GLU A 36 21.03 4.94 -5.23
N PHE A 37 21.12 5.06 -3.90
CA PHE A 37 20.54 4.07 -3.00
C PHE A 37 19.00 4.08 -3.03
N LEU A 38 18.36 5.21 -2.72
CA LEU A 38 16.91 5.36 -2.78
C LEU A 38 16.32 4.94 -4.15
N PRO A 39 16.78 5.49 -5.30
CA PRO A 39 16.21 5.14 -6.60
C PRO A 39 16.48 3.69 -7.00
N PHE A 40 17.57 3.07 -6.53
CA PHE A 40 17.83 1.65 -6.75
C PHE A 40 16.80 0.76 -6.03
N PHE A 41 16.55 1.00 -4.74
CA PHE A 41 15.53 0.25 -3.99
C PHE A 41 14.12 0.50 -4.53
N PHE A 42 13.81 1.73 -4.92
CA PHE A 42 12.54 2.06 -5.56
C PHE A 42 12.39 1.34 -6.91
N LEU A 43 13.44 1.30 -7.75
CA LEU A 43 13.45 0.57 -9.01
C LEU A 43 13.15 -0.91 -8.79
N LEU A 44 13.86 -1.55 -7.86
CA LEU A 44 13.65 -2.97 -7.54
C LEU A 44 12.23 -3.22 -7.03
N ALA A 45 11.69 -2.33 -6.19
CA ALA A 45 10.32 -2.43 -5.71
C ALA A 45 9.30 -2.39 -6.86
N MET A 46 9.44 -1.43 -7.79
CA MET A 46 8.56 -1.31 -8.96
C MET A 46 8.69 -2.50 -9.91
N VAL A 47 9.89 -3.06 -10.09
CA VAL A 47 10.11 -4.29 -10.85
C VAL A 47 9.42 -5.47 -10.18
N SER A 48 9.55 -5.61 -8.85
CA SER A 48 8.88 -6.66 -8.08
C SER A 48 7.36 -6.56 -8.22
N PHE A 49 6.82 -5.34 -8.20
CA PHE A 49 5.39 -5.12 -8.39
C PHE A 49 4.93 -5.46 -9.80
N LEU A 50 5.73 -5.11 -10.81
CA LEU A 50 5.44 -5.48 -12.20
C LEU A 50 5.45 -7.00 -12.39
N LEU A 51 6.43 -7.70 -11.80
CA LEU A 51 6.50 -9.17 -11.86
C LEU A 51 5.31 -9.82 -11.16
N SER A 52 4.84 -9.26 -10.04
CA SER A 52 3.60 -9.69 -9.39
C SER A 52 2.41 -9.63 -10.35
N ASN A 53 2.21 -8.48 -11.01
CA ASN A 53 1.12 -8.27 -11.97
C ASN A 53 1.22 -9.19 -13.20
N LEU A 54 2.42 -9.35 -13.76
CA LEU A 54 2.64 -10.22 -14.91
C LEU A 54 2.42 -11.70 -14.56
N TYR A 55 2.84 -12.12 -13.37
CA TYR A 55 2.60 -13.48 -12.89
C TYR A 55 1.11 -13.75 -12.74
N TRP A 56 0.38 -12.81 -12.16
CA TRP A 56 -1.07 -12.90 -12.01
C TRP A 56 -1.77 -13.05 -13.36
N ILE A 57 -1.51 -12.14 -14.32
CA ILE A 57 -2.05 -12.23 -15.68
C ILE A 57 -1.70 -13.56 -16.34
N ALA A 58 -0.43 -13.99 -16.26
CA ALA A 58 0.01 -15.23 -16.88
C ALA A 58 -0.68 -16.46 -16.27
N TYR A 59 -0.84 -16.49 -14.94
CA TYR A 59 -1.48 -17.60 -14.26
C TYR A 59 -2.95 -17.70 -14.62
N ASP A 60 -3.69 -16.59 -14.63
CA ASP A 60 -5.11 -16.60 -14.96
C ASP A 60 -5.39 -17.02 -16.41
N VAL A 61 -4.49 -16.65 -17.33
CA VAL A 61 -4.55 -17.12 -18.73
C VAL A 61 -4.22 -18.61 -18.84
N LEU A 62 -3.20 -19.09 -18.12
CA LEU A 62 -2.70 -20.47 -18.25
C LEU A 62 -3.51 -21.49 -17.47
N LYS A 63 -4.10 -21.10 -16.34
CA LYS A 63 -4.84 -21.99 -15.43
C LYS A 63 -6.11 -21.31 -14.91
N PRO A 64 -7.06 -20.98 -15.81
CA PRO A 64 -8.35 -20.41 -15.41
C PRO A 64 -9.04 -21.35 -14.41
N ASP A 65 -9.78 -20.74 -13.47
CA ASP A 65 -10.59 -21.44 -12.46
C ASP A 65 -9.82 -22.30 -11.44
N THR A 66 -8.49 -22.26 -11.44
CA THR A 66 -7.68 -22.92 -10.41
C THR A 66 -7.22 -21.93 -9.35
N ARG A 67 -7.30 -22.33 -8.08
CA ARG A 67 -6.71 -21.54 -6.99
C ARG A 67 -5.20 -21.49 -7.19
N MET A 68 -4.64 -20.29 -7.23
CA MET A 68 -3.19 -20.09 -7.31
C MET A 68 -2.53 -20.65 -6.04
N PRO A 69 -1.61 -21.64 -6.15
CA PRO A 69 -0.93 -22.20 -4.98
C PRO A 69 0.17 -21.23 -4.53
N ILE A 70 0.20 -20.87 -3.24
CA ILE A 70 1.13 -19.91 -2.62
C ILE A 70 1.39 -18.75 -3.57
N ALA A 71 0.48 -17.78 -3.55
CA ALA A 71 0.37 -16.70 -4.51
C ALA A 71 1.74 -16.04 -4.73
N SER A 72 2.46 -16.41 -5.81
CA SER A 72 3.80 -15.85 -6.06
C SER A 72 3.74 -14.35 -6.32
N ASN A 73 2.55 -13.82 -6.61
CA ASN A 73 2.22 -12.40 -6.56
C ASN A 73 2.37 -11.82 -5.13
N GLU A 74 1.91 -12.50 -4.07
CA GLU A 74 2.11 -12.06 -2.68
C GLU A 74 3.58 -12.02 -2.29
N ILE A 75 4.40 -12.95 -2.81
CA ILE A 75 5.86 -12.91 -2.63
C ILE A 75 6.42 -11.65 -3.31
N GLY A 76 5.97 -11.36 -4.54
CA GLY A 76 6.36 -10.16 -5.28
C GLY A 76 5.95 -8.86 -4.58
N GLU A 77 4.75 -8.81 -4.00
CA GLU A 77 4.24 -7.68 -3.23
C GLU A 77 4.98 -7.51 -1.91
N CYS A 78 5.25 -8.61 -1.19
CA CYS A 78 6.06 -8.56 0.03
C CYS A 78 7.48 -8.08 -0.25
N ALA A 79 8.11 -8.56 -1.33
CA ALA A 79 9.41 -8.09 -1.76
C ALA A 79 9.36 -6.59 -2.12
N MET A 80 8.33 -6.13 -2.83
CA MET A 80 8.11 -4.71 -3.11
C MET A 80 8.03 -3.90 -1.80
N ILE A 81 7.23 -4.31 -0.83
CA ILE A 81 7.07 -3.61 0.45
C ILE A 81 8.39 -3.54 1.23
N LEU A 82 9.16 -4.63 1.27
CA LEU A 82 10.48 -4.65 1.92
C LEU A 82 11.49 -3.75 1.20
N LEU A 83 11.49 -3.73 -0.13
CA LEU A 83 12.36 -2.88 -0.92
C LEU A 83 12.00 -1.39 -0.76
N LEU A 84 10.71 -1.04 -0.76
CA LEU A 84 10.25 0.31 -0.42
C LEU A 84 10.67 0.70 0.99
N SER A 85 10.53 -0.22 1.95
CA SER A 85 10.96 -0.01 3.34
C SER A 85 12.45 0.29 3.43
N ALA A 86 13.30 -0.46 2.75
CA ALA A 86 14.74 -0.22 2.71
C ALA A 86 15.09 1.14 2.07
N GLY A 87 14.38 1.51 1.00
CA GLY A 87 14.50 2.84 0.38
C GLY A 87 14.14 3.96 1.35
N LEU A 88 12.99 3.86 2.03
CA LEU A 88 12.54 4.84 3.02
C LEU A 88 13.44 4.89 4.26
N GLU A 89 13.94 3.76 4.73
CA GLU A 89 14.85 3.70 5.87
C GLU A 89 16.16 4.45 5.58
N SER A 90 16.64 4.43 4.33
CA SER A 90 17.82 5.20 3.92
C SER A 90 17.65 6.72 4.06
N LEU A 91 16.40 7.21 4.10
CA LEU A 91 16.06 8.62 4.29
C LEU A 91 15.94 9.04 5.75
N LEU A 92 15.94 8.09 6.71
CA LEU A 92 15.80 8.37 8.12
C LEU A 92 17.16 8.73 8.75
N LYS A 93 17.29 9.98 9.20
CA LYS A 93 18.53 10.48 9.84
C LYS A 93 18.65 10.09 11.32
N ASP A 94 17.53 9.97 12.04
CA ASP A 94 17.53 9.57 13.45
C ASP A 94 17.34 8.05 13.57
N LYS A 95 18.22 7.36 14.32
CA LYS A 95 18.13 5.91 14.59
C LYS A 95 17.26 5.56 15.80
N LYS A 96 16.73 6.54 16.54
CA LYS A 96 15.90 6.30 17.71
C LYS A 96 14.62 5.55 17.32
N ARG A 97 14.41 4.43 18.00
CA ARG A 97 13.16 3.66 17.93
C ARG A 97 12.18 4.23 18.93
N ILE A 98 11.06 4.74 18.45
CA ILE A 98 9.97 5.24 19.30
C ILE A 98 9.00 4.08 19.52
N LEU A 99 8.96 3.58 20.76
CA LEU A 99 8.17 2.40 21.13
C LEU A 99 6.69 2.52 20.72
N GLY A 100 6.09 3.70 20.87
CA GLY A 100 4.69 3.92 20.53
C GLY A 100 4.35 3.70 19.05
N GLU A 101 5.30 3.96 18.14
CA GLU A 101 5.09 3.81 16.70
C GLU A 101 5.12 2.33 16.30
N ILE A 102 6.04 1.57 16.91
CA ILE A 102 6.12 0.11 16.73
C ILE A 102 4.86 -0.56 17.28
N VAL A 103 4.42 -0.16 18.48
CA VAL A 103 3.21 -0.70 19.11
C VAL A 103 1.98 -0.43 18.24
N PHE A 104 1.82 0.79 17.74
CA PHE A 104 0.71 1.11 16.83
C PHE A 104 0.75 0.27 15.55
N ALA A 105 1.91 0.18 14.89
CA ALA A 105 2.04 -0.58 13.64
C ALA A 105 1.73 -2.07 13.85
N PHE A 106 2.23 -2.65 14.94
CA PHE A 106 1.98 -4.04 15.30
C PHE A 106 0.50 -4.29 15.59
N LEU A 107 -0.15 -3.43 16.38
CA LEU A 107 -1.57 -3.58 16.72
C LEU A 107 -2.45 -3.38 15.48
N PHE A 108 -2.17 -2.37 14.66
CA PHE A 108 -2.99 -2.04 13.50
C PHE A 108 -2.90 -3.12 12.42
N ILE A 109 -1.68 -3.49 12.00
CA ILE A 109 -1.52 -4.54 10.98
C ILE A 109 -1.85 -5.92 11.58
N GLY A 110 -1.55 -6.18 12.86
CA GLY A 110 -1.98 -7.41 13.53
C GLY A 110 -3.50 -7.59 13.54
N ALA A 111 -4.26 -6.51 13.71
CA ALA A 111 -5.71 -6.54 13.57
C ALA A 111 -6.16 -6.79 12.12
N ASN A 112 -5.48 -6.21 11.12
CA ASN A 112 -5.75 -6.51 9.70
C ASN A 112 -5.43 -7.98 9.36
N ILE A 113 -4.31 -8.52 9.84
CA ILE A 113 -3.97 -9.95 9.69
C ILE A 113 -5.08 -10.81 10.29
N ALA A 114 -5.55 -10.49 11.51
CA ALA A 114 -6.66 -11.24 12.11
C ALA A 114 -7.94 -11.19 11.27
N LEU A 115 -8.27 -10.05 10.66
CA LEU A 115 -9.39 -9.90 9.73
C LEU A 115 -9.18 -10.72 8.44
N TRP A 116 -7.98 -10.68 7.85
CA TRP A 116 -7.64 -11.46 6.67
C TRP A 116 -7.76 -12.96 6.96
N ILE A 117 -7.25 -13.44 8.09
CA ILE A 117 -7.38 -14.83 8.51
C ILE A 117 -8.86 -15.22 8.66
N ALA A 118 -9.68 -14.33 9.22
CA ALA A 118 -11.11 -14.56 9.37
C ALA A 118 -11.84 -14.67 8.02
N TRP A 119 -11.34 -14.00 6.97
CA TRP A 119 -11.92 -14.04 5.62
C TRP A 119 -11.35 -15.15 4.73
N SER A 120 -10.03 -15.33 4.72
CA SER A 120 -9.29 -16.23 3.84
C SER A 120 -9.27 -17.68 4.38
N GLY A 121 -9.25 -17.83 5.70
CA GLY A 121 -8.94 -19.09 6.39
C GLY A 121 -7.45 -19.48 6.36
N GLU A 122 -6.56 -18.66 5.79
CA GLU A 122 -5.15 -18.98 5.50
C GLU A 122 -4.18 -18.34 6.50
N TRP A 123 -4.24 -18.82 7.74
CA TRP A 123 -3.43 -18.31 8.85
C TRP A 123 -1.92 -18.20 8.59
N LEU A 124 -1.29 -19.22 8.01
CA LEU A 124 0.17 -19.22 7.80
C LEU A 124 0.59 -18.14 6.79
N GLN A 125 -0.17 -18.02 5.70
CA GLN A 125 0.09 -17.08 4.60
C GLN A 125 -0.08 -15.64 5.08
N ASP A 126 -1.22 -15.34 5.71
CA ASP A 126 -1.55 -14.00 6.19
C ASP A 126 -0.58 -13.50 7.27
N ILE A 127 -0.10 -14.38 8.15
CA ILE A 127 0.90 -14.02 9.16
C ILE A 127 2.24 -13.72 8.50
N LEU A 128 2.74 -14.62 7.64
CA LEU A 128 4.06 -14.47 7.04
C LEU A 128 4.14 -13.22 6.13
N PHE A 129 3.12 -13.00 5.31
CA PHE A 129 3.08 -11.89 4.38
C PHE A 129 2.59 -10.58 5.02
N GLY A 130 1.91 -10.63 6.16
CA GLY A 130 1.55 -9.45 6.94
C GLY A 130 2.69 -8.82 7.74
N ILE A 131 3.73 -9.57 8.13
CA ILE A 131 4.87 -9.04 8.90
C ILE A 131 5.60 -7.90 8.18
N PRO A 132 5.93 -8.00 6.87
CA PRO A 132 6.48 -6.88 6.10
C PRO A 132 5.66 -5.59 6.20
N TYR A 133 4.33 -5.67 6.26
CA TYR A 133 3.45 -4.51 6.39
C TYR A 133 3.57 -3.83 7.75
N ILE A 134 3.83 -4.60 8.84
CA ILE A 134 4.11 -4.02 10.17
C ILE A 134 5.36 -3.14 10.09
N TYR A 135 6.44 -3.67 9.51
CA TYR A 135 7.70 -2.96 9.38
C TYR A 135 7.58 -1.72 8.49
N PHE A 136 6.89 -1.85 7.35
CA PHE A 136 6.64 -0.75 6.45
C PHE A 136 5.84 0.37 7.09
N LEU A 137 4.71 0.05 7.74
CA LEU A 137 3.90 1.04 8.44
C LEU A 137 4.69 1.73 9.57
N TRP A 138 5.51 0.99 10.30
CA TRP A 138 6.37 1.57 11.32
C TRP A 138 7.34 2.61 10.73
N ILE A 139 8.02 2.28 9.62
CA ILE A 139 8.91 3.23 8.92
C ILE A 139 8.14 4.46 8.43
N LEU A 140 6.93 4.28 7.91
CA LEU A 140 6.10 5.38 7.42
C LEU A 140 5.74 6.36 8.54
N ILE A 141 5.22 5.87 9.66
CA ILE A 141 4.85 6.70 10.81
C ILE A 141 6.07 7.46 11.33
N ARG A 142 7.19 6.75 11.48
CA ARG A 142 8.45 7.31 11.96
C ARG A 142 8.98 8.41 11.02
N GLY A 143 8.95 8.16 9.71
CA GLY A 143 9.39 9.13 8.71
C GLY A 143 8.53 10.39 8.70
N ILE A 144 7.21 10.23 8.65
CA ILE A 144 6.26 11.37 8.71
C ILE A 144 6.51 12.22 9.96
N ARG A 145 6.72 11.58 11.12
CA ARG A 145 6.97 12.29 12.37
C ARG A 145 8.33 12.97 12.39
N SER A 146 9.38 12.29 11.96
CA SER A 146 10.76 12.81 11.96
C SER A 146 10.92 14.03 11.06
N ARG A 147 10.15 14.09 9.97
CA ARG A 147 10.17 15.18 9.00
C ARG A 147 9.09 16.24 9.25
N GLU A 148 8.27 16.04 10.28
CA GLU A 148 7.16 16.94 10.66
C GLU A 148 6.22 17.30 9.49
N VAL A 149 6.06 16.40 8.51
CA VAL A 149 5.32 16.66 7.26
C VAL A 149 3.82 16.79 7.52
N LEU A 150 3.32 16.09 8.54
CA LEU A 150 1.94 16.17 9.00
C LEU A 150 1.89 16.73 10.42
N ALA A 151 0.91 17.61 10.66
CA ALA A 151 0.67 18.13 11.99
C ALA A 151 0.21 17.01 12.94
N ARG A 152 0.45 17.15 14.26
CA ARG A 152 0.00 16.16 15.25
C ARG A 152 -1.50 15.85 15.17
N LYS A 153 -2.32 16.87 14.86
CA LYS A 153 -3.77 16.71 14.68
C LYS A 153 -4.11 15.86 13.45
N GLU A 154 -3.30 15.94 12.40
CA GLU A 154 -3.48 15.18 11.17
C GLU A 154 -3.08 13.72 11.34
N LEU A 155 -1.98 13.49 12.06
CA LEU A 155 -1.59 12.14 12.49
C LEU A 155 -2.65 11.49 13.38
N LEU A 156 -3.21 12.25 14.32
CA LEU A 156 -4.31 11.77 15.17
C LEU A 156 -5.56 11.46 14.34
N LEU A 157 -5.93 12.35 13.41
CA LEU A 157 -7.05 12.11 12.49
C LEU A 157 -6.86 10.81 11.71
N ALA A 158 -5.69 10.62 11.10
CA ALA A 158 -5.38 9.41 10.34
C ALA A 158 -5.47 8.16 11.24
N ALA A 159 -4.88 8.19 12.44
CA ALA A 159 -4.95 7.08 13.38
C ALA A 159 -6.40 6.75 13.80
N VAL A 160 -7.21 7.78 14.12
CA VAL A 160 -8.62 7.60 14.48
C VAL A 160 -9.40 7.00 13.32
N MET A 161 -9.25 7.53 12.11
CA MET A 161 -9.94 6.99 10.92
C MET A 161 -9.55 5.54 10.63
N SER A 162 -8.25 5.21 10.71
CA SER A 162 -7.77 3.84 10.53
C SER A 162 -8.35 2.87 11.57
N ILE A 163 -8.39 3.28 12.85
CA ILE A 163 -8.99 2.47 13.92
C ILE A 163 -10.51 2.33 13.72
N SER A 164 -11.19 3.40 13.30
CA SER A 164 -12.63 3.35 13.02
C SER A 164 -12.95 2.35 11.91
N VAL A 165 -12.15 2.29 10.84
CA VAL A 165 -12.33 1.27 9.78
C VAL A 165 -12.22 -0.14 10.37
N LEU A 166 -11.20 -0.42 11.18
CA LEU A 166 -11.04 -1.73 11.84
C LEU A 166 -12.25 -2.10 12.71
N ILE A 167 -12.74 -1.16 13.53
CA ILE A 167 -13.89 -1.41 14.41
C ILE A 167 -15.14 -1.68 13.56
N LEU A 168 -15.36 -0.91 12.49
CA LEU A 168 -16.51 -1.06 11.60
C LEU A 168 -16.47 -2.37 10.81
N GLN A 169 -15.30 -2.99 10.62
CA GLN A 169 -15.17 -4.30 9.97
C GLN A 169 -15.63 -5.46 10.87
N ILE A 170 -15.63 -5.30 12.21
CA ILE A 170 -16.02 -6.38 13.14
C ILE A 170 -17.49 -6.78 12.99
N PRO A 171 -18.48 -5.85 13.01
CA PRO A 171 -19.88 -6.21 12.81
C PRO A 171 -20.16 -6.86 11.45
N LEU A 172 -19.37 -6.54 10.41
CA LEU A 172 -19.52 -7.12 9.07
C LEU A 172 -19.24 -8.63 9.04
N LEU A 173 -18.56 -9.18 10.06
CA LEU A 173 -18.34 -10.62 10.21
C LEU A 173 -19.54 -11.35 10.84
N CYS A 174 -20.34 -10.66 11.66
CA CYS A 174 -21.33 -11.29 12.54
C CYS A 174 -22.78 -10.99 12.14
N GLU A 175 -23.05 -9.81 11.59
CA GLU A 175 -24.39 -9.30 11.35
C GLU A 175 -24.86 -9.52 9.91
N LYS A 176 -26.19 -9.59 9.71
CA LYS A 176 -26.83 -9.68 8.39
C LYS A 176 -28.01 -8.72 8.30
N GLY A 177 -28.40 -8.33 7.09
CA GLY A 177 -29.55 -7.47 6.84
C GLY A 177 -29.23 -5.98 6.93
N PHE A 178 -30.20 -5.16 7.38
CA PHE A 178 -30.08 -3.70 7.32
C PHE A 178 -28.86 -3.14 8.07
N LEU A 179 -28.55 -3.66 9.26
CA LEU A 179 -27.41 -3.22 10.06
C LEU A 179 -26.08 -3.49 9.34
N TYR A 180 -25.96 -4.64 8.68
CA TYR A 180 -24.81 -4.98 7.85
C TYR A 180 -24.62 -3.95 6.74
N GLU A 181 -25.67 -3.69 5.93
CA GLU A 181 -25.60 -2.73 4.82
C GLU A 181 -25.24 -1.32 5.29
N PHE A 182 -25.84 -0.87 6.40
CA PHE A 182 -25.55 0.43 6.97
C PHE A 182 -24.09 0.55 7.44
N VAL A 183 -23.60 -0.40 8.23
CA VAL A 183 -22.21 -0.40 8.72
C VAL A 183 -21.23 -0.50 7.55
N ASN A 184 -21.57 -1.29 6.52
CA ASN A 184 -20.77 -1.47 5.32
C ASN A 184 -20.56 -0.14 4.58
N VAL A 185 -21.66 0.59 4.33
CA VAL A 185 -21.61 1.92 3.70
C VAL A 185 -20.79 2.89 4.53
N VAL A 186 -21.00 2.94 5.86
CA VAL A 186 -20.24 3.84 6.75
C VAL A 186 -18.75 3.50 6.74
N CYS A 187 -18.39 2.21 6.78
CA CYS A 187 -17.00 1.75 6.70
C CYS A 187 -16.32 2.25 5.43
N PHE A 188 -16.95 2.07 4.26
CA PHE A 188 -16.41 2.54 2.99
C PHE A 188 -16.34 4.07 2.92
N VAL A 189 -17.33 4.79 3.44
CA VAL A 189 -17.25 6.27 3.50
C VAL A 189 -16.03 6.72 4.30
N VAL A 190 -15.78 6.15 5.47
CA VAL A 190 -14.60 6.50 6.28
C VAL A 190 -13.31 6.13 5.54
N MET A 191 -13.24 4.92 4.97
CA MET A 191 -12.06 4.42 4.28
C MET A 191 -11.68 5.24 3.05
N PHE A 192 -12.66 5.57 2.20
CA PHE A 192 -12.45 6.39 1.01
C PHE A 192 -12.22 7.86 1.35
N THR A 193 -12.80 8.38 2.44
CA THR A 193 -12.49 9.73 2.92
C THR A 193 -11.01 9.84 3.32
N LEU A 194 -10.48 8.85 4.04
CA LEU A 194 -9.06 8.82 4.39
C LEU A 194 -8.18 8.71 3.13
N MET A 195 -8.60 7.90 2.17
CA MET A 195 -7.90 7.74 0.89
C MET A 195 -7.83 9.06 0.10
N VAL A 196 -8.96 9.78 -0.03
CA VAL A 196 -9.01 11.10 -0.69
C VAL A 196 -8.14 12.11 0.05
N TRP A 197 -8.22 12.14 1.39
CA TRP A 197 -7.41 13.04 2.20
C TRP A 197 -5.90 12.77 2.03
N LEU A 198 -5.47 11.50 2.10
CA LEU A 198 -4.08 11.09 1.85
C LEU A 198 -3.64 11.42 0.42
N GLY A 199 -4.52 11.29 -0.57
CA GLY A 199 -4.25 11.68 -1.94
C GLY A 199 -4.01 13.18 -2.10
N VAL A 200 -4.90 14.01 -1.54
CA VAL A 200 -4.72 15.48 -1.54
C VAL A 200 -3.42 15.87 -0.83
N LYS A 201 -3.11 15.23 0.30
CA LYS A 201 -1.86 15.47 1.04
C LYS A 201 -0.63 15.05 0.24
N SER A 202 -0.67 13.89 -0.40
CA SER A 202 0.38 13.37 -1.28
C SER A 202 0.69 14.35 -2.42
N PHE A 203 -0.33 14.87 -3.10
CA PHE A 203 -0.15 15.85 -4.17
C PHE A 203 0.41 17.20 -3.70
N ARG A 204 0.00 17.66 -2.50
CA ARG A 204 0.42 18.96 -1.96
C ARG A 204 1.83 18.93 -1.38
N CYS A 205 2.11 17.97 -0.52
CA CYS A 205 3.39 17.85 0.17
C CYS A 205 4.47 17.30 -0.76
N LYS A 206 4.10 16.35 -1.63
CA LYS A 206 5.01 15.56 -2.46
C LYS A 206 6.16 14.92 -1.67
N ASP A 207 5.95 14.63 -0.40
CA ASP A 207 6.90 13.94 0.45
C ASP A 207 6.78 12.42 0.25
N PHE A 208 7.92 11.73 0.18
CA PHE A 208 7.93 10.32 -0.19
C PHE A 208 7.29 9.42 0.88
N PHE A 209 7.35 9.76 2.17
CA PHE A 209 6.67 8.99 3.22
C PHE A 209 5.15 9.15 3.17
N VAL A 210 4.65 10.36 2.89
CA VAL A 210 3.21 10.60 2.74
C VAL A 210 2.64 9.86 1.54
N THR A 211 3.33 9.91 0.39
CA THR A 211 2.90 9.17 -0.81
C THR A 211 2.95 7.66 -0.63
N SER A 212 3.96 7.14 0.09
CA SER A 212 4.06 5.73 0.42
C SER A 212 2.98 5.28 1.43
N THR A 213 2.54 6.18 2.30
CA THR A 213 1.39 5.94 3.19
C THR A 213 0.08 5.90 2.41
N PHE A 214 -0.06 6.79 1.43
CA PHE A 214 -1.20 6.76 0.52
C PHE A 214 -1.23 5.46 -0.29
N PHE A 215 -0.08 5.01 -0.80
CA PHE A 215 0.07 3.70 -1.44
C PHE A 215 -0.39 2.56 -0.54
N LEU A 216 0.19 2.46 0.67
CA LEU A 216 -0.20 1.45 1.65
C LEU A 216 -1.71 1.46 1.92
N TRP A 217 -2.32 2.64 2.05
CA TRP A 217 -3.75 2.75 2.29
C TRP A 217 -4.58 2.27 1.10
N THR A 218 -4.15 2.53 -0.14
CA THR A 218 -4.83 2.00 -1.33
C THR A 218 -4.76 0.48 -1.39
N GLU A 219 -3.62 -0.13 -1.04
CA GLU A 219 -3.47 -1.59 -0.92
C GLU A 219 -4.43 -2.17 0.11
N LEU A 220 -4.44 -1.62 1.33
CA LEU A 220 -5.37 -2.06 2.38
C LEU A 220 -6.83 -1.88 1.94
N ALA A 221 -7.17 -0.77 1.30
CA ALA A 221 -8.52 -0.53 0.81
C ALA A 221 -8.92 -1.53 -0.27
N MET A 222 -8.02 -1.94 -1.17
CA MET A 222 -8.28 -3.02 -2.12
C MET A 222 -8.58 -4.32 -1.36
N PHE A 223 -7.70 -4.79 -0.48
CA PHE A 223 -7.85 -6.08 0.20
C PHE A 223 -9.05 -6.14 1.17
N LEU A 224 -9.54 -5.00 1.65
CA LEU A 224 -10.72 -4.89 2.53
C LEU A 224 -12.06 -4.65 1.78
N SER A 225 -12.04 -4.56 0.45
CA SER A 225 -13.19 -4.13 -0.35
C SER A 225 -13.82 -5.23 -1.20
N PRO A 226 -15.16 -5.28 -1.35
CA PRO A 226 -15.80 -6.04 -2.41
C PRO A 226 -15.58 -5.39 -3.77
N VAL A 227 -15.86 -6.14 -4.85
CA VAL A 227 -15.51 -5.81 -6.25
C VAL A 227 -15.68 -4.34 -6.66
N PRO A 228 -16.80 -3.64 -6.39
CA PRO A 228 -16.96 -2.25 -6.83
C PRO A 228 -15.97 -1.29 -6.16
N TYR A 229 -15.78 -1.43 -4.85
CA TYR A 229 -14.86 -0.60 -4.08
C TYR A 229 -13.40 -1.02 -4.32
N TYR A 230 -13.15 -2.31 -4.57
CA TYR A 230 -11.85 -2.83 -4.99
C TYR A 230 -11.36 -2.11 -6.25
N ASN A 231 -12.22 -2.03 -7.28
CA ASN A 231 -11.87 -1.36 -8.55
C ASN A 231 -11.64 0.15 -8.38
N LEU A 232 -12.37 0.82 -7.48
CA LEU A 232 -12.08 2.22 -7.18
C LEU A 232 -10.72 2.38 -6.49
N ALA A 233 -10.42 1.57 -5.49
CA ALA A 233 -9.14 1.60 -4.78
C ALA A 233 -7.96 1.23 -5.71
N PHE A 234 -8.14 0.26 -6.60
CA PHE A 234 -7.17 -0.11 -7.62
C PHE A 234 -6.92 1.06 -8.58
N GLY A 235 -7.97 1.73 -9.08
CA GLY A 235 -7.81 2.89 -9.94
C GLY A 235 -6.97 3.99 -9.29
N VAL A 236 -7.18 4.22 -7.99
CA VAL A 236 -6.38 5.15 -7.21
C VAL A 236 -4.95 4.64 -7.00
N ASN A 237 -4.74 3.35 -6.74
CA ASN A 237 -3.42 2.73 -6.62
C ASN A 237 -2.56 2.95 -7.90
N ILE A 238 -3.16 2.80 -9.09
CA ILE A 238 -2.48 3.10 -10.36
C ILE A 238 -2.01 4.56 -10.42
N ILE A 239 -2.84 5.49 -9.95
CA ILE A 239 -2.51 6.93 -9.90
C ILE A 239 -1.43 7.22 -8.85
N VAL A 240 -1.36 6.44 -7.76
CA VAL A 240 -0.35 6.61 -6.72
C VAL A 240 1.06 6.35 -7.21
N LEU A 241 1.27 5.35 -8.08
CA LEU A 241 2.59 4.98 -8.60
C LEU A 241 3.38 6.14 -9.22
N PRO A 242 2.84 6.93 -10.17
CA PRO A 242 3.54 8.09 -10.70
C PRO A 242 3.72 9.20 -9.65
N ILE A 243 2.80 9.36 -8.68
CA ILE A 243 2.96 10.32 -7.59
C ILE A 243 4.17 9.93 -6.73
N MET A 244 4.26 8.65 -6.33
CA MET A 244 5.41 8.13 -5.57
C MET A 244 6.72 8.37 -6.32
N PHE A 245 6.76 8.10 -7.63
CA PHE A 245 7.93 8.41 -8.44
C PHE A 245 8.30 9.91 -8.40
N THR A 246 7.30 10.80 -8.55
CA THR A 246 7.58 12.25 -8.50
C THR A 246 8.08 12.71 -7.12
N SER A 247 7.57 12.11 -6.05
CA SER A 247 8.02 12.37 -4.69
C SER A 247 9.43 11.86 -4.44
N MET A 248 9.73 10.61 -4.80
CA MET A 248 11.08 10.05 -4.73
C MET A 248 12.07 10.90 -5.56
N LYS A 249 11.69 11.34 -6.76
CA LYS A 249 12.53 12.23 -7.57
C LYS A 249 12.82 13.55 -6.85
N ARG A 250 11.82 14.10 -6.15
CA ARG A 250 11.98 15.35 -5.40
C ARG A 250 12.97 15.20 -4.25
N GLU A 251 12.91 14.09 -3.50
CA GLU A 251 13.88 13.79 -2.42
C GLU A 251 15.32 13.87 -2.94
N LEU A 252 15.58 13.36 -4.14
CA LEU A 252 16.90 13.37 -4.75
C LEU A 252 17.36 14.76 -5.21
N VAL A 253 16.45 15.69 -5.46
CA VAL A 253 16.78 17.08 -5.81
C VAL A 253 17.03 17.89 -4.53
N ASP A 254 16.20 17.70 -3.50
CA ASP A 254 16.31 18.45 -2.25
C ASP A 254 17.59 18.06 -1.46
N ASP A 255 18.11 16.83 -1.63
CA ASP A 255 19.42 16.39 -1.07
C ASP A 255 20.66 16.98 -1.79
N LEU A 256 20.49 17.61 -2.95
CA LEU A 256 21.60 18.21 -3.73
C LEU A 256 21.86 19.69 -3.42
N CYS A 257 21.03 20.32 -2.58
CA CYS A 257 21.13 21.72 -2.15
C CYS A 257 21.57 21.82 -0.69
#